data_AF-A0A453PDV2-F1
#
_entry.id   AF-A0A453PDV2-F1
#
_cell.length_a   1.000
_cell.length_b   1.000
_cell.length_c   1.000
_cell.angle_alpha   90.00
_cell.angle_beta   90.00
_cell.angle_gamma   90.00
#
_symmetry.space_group_name_H-M   'P 1'
#
loop_
_entity.id
_entity.type
_entity.pdbx_description
1 polymer ?
#
loop_
_entity_poly.entity_id
_entity_poly.type
_entity_poly.pdbx_seq_one_letter_code
_entity_poly.pdbx_strand_id
1 'polypeptide(L)'
;AVTGEADAGGAGHGQARYDRVFSFGDSLTDTGNSAILPVTAGGPFTNPPYGQTHFGRPNGRASDGRLVIDFIVESLGLPPPTPYLAGKTAVDFLHGANFAVGGATALDPAFLQSRGITSFVPVSLSNQTSWFNGVLQLLDSTDITGQRKIMASSLLYLGEIGFNDYSFVAVFGNGTVGLAQSLVPHIVGAIRSVLTDAIGVGARTMVVAGMIPMGCEPELLALLPGGAGDYYDRASGCIARFNQLAQLHNRALKRMLCQLRRDHPGAAI
;
A
#
# COMPACT_ATOMS: atom_id res chain seq x y z
N ALA A 1 27.42 -46.30 38.50
CA ALA A 1 26.92 -46.38 37.12
C ALA A 1 26.05 -45.15 36.91
N VAL A 2 26.57 -44.07 36.30
CA VAL A 2 26.78 -43.88 34.85
C VAL A 2 25.44 -43.65 34.12
N THR A 3 25.20 -42.35 33.87
CA THR A 3 24.64 -41.70 32.66
C THR A 3 23.15 -41.89 32.30
N GLY A 4 22.45 -40.90 31.75
CA GLY A 4 22.93 -39.64 31.19
C GLY A 4 21.82 -38.63 30.89
N GLU A 5 22.27 -37.40 30.64
CA GLU A 5 21.54 -36.30 30.03
C GLU A 5 20.99 -36.69 28.65
N ALA A 6 19.80 -36.18 28.34
CA ALA A 6 19.38 -35.94 26.98
C ALA A 6 18.85 -34.51 26.93
N ASP A 7 19.77 -33.58 26.66
CA ASP A 7 19.46 -32.32 26.02
C ASP A 7 19.27 -32.58 24.52
N ALA A 8 18.18 -32.06 23.96
CA ALA A 8 17.98 -31.97 22.52
C ALA A 8 17.03 -30.80 22.22
N GLY A 9 17.55 -29.59 22.42
CA GLY A 9 17.50 -28.49 21.45
C GLY A 9 16.33 -28.48 20.48
N GLY A 10 15.22 -27.88 20.90
CA GLY A 10 14.21 -27.38 19.98
C GLY A 10 14.82 -26.25 19.16
N ALA A 11 15.09 -26.51 17.88
CA ALA A 11 15.49 -25.51 16.91
C ALA A 11 14.46 -24.38 16.86
N GLY A 12 14.78 -23.27 17.52
CA GLY A 12 14.10 -22.01 17.31
C GLY A 12 14.23 -21.65 15.84
N HIS A 13 13.16 -21.82 15.07
CA HIS A 13 12.97 -20.99 13.89
C HIS A 13 12.93 -19.56 14.42
N GLY A 14 14.08 -18.89 14.39
CA GLY A 14 14.18 -17.49 14.75
C GLY A 14 13.22 -16.74 13.85
N GLN A 15 12.04 -16.42 14.39
CA GLN A 15 11.08 -15.53 13.74
C GLN A 15 11.90 -14.30 13.35
N ALA A 16 11.96 -13.99 12.06
CA ALA A 16 12.67 -12.80 11.60
C ALA A 16 12.07 -11.61 12.34
N ARG A 17 12.81 -11.08 13.31
CA ARG A 17 12.36 -9.97 14.13
C ARG A 17 12.59 -8.72 13.29
N TYR A 18 11.50 -8.15 12.80
CA TYR A 18 11.55 -6.83 12.19
C TYR A 18 11.69 -5.79 13.30
N ASP A 19 12.43 -4.71 13.02
CA ASP A 19 12.54 -3.55 13.90
C ASP A 19 11.56 -2.44 13.51
N ARG A 20 11.15 -2.43 12.23
CA ARG A 20 10.41 -1.33 11.60
C ARG A 20 9.46 -1.85 10.53
N VAL A 21 8.41 -1.07 10.29
CA VAL A 21 7.54 -1.23 9.12
C VAL A 21 7.52 0.07 8.32
N PHE A 22 7.88 0.00 7.04
CA PHE A 22 7.67 1.09 6.09
C PHE A 22 6.50 0.73 5.19
N SER A 23 5.49 1.60 5.09
CA SER A 23 4.30 1.29 4.30
C SER A 23 3.95 2.34 3.25
N PHE A 24 3.47 1.85 2.11
CA PHE A 24 3.04 2.61 0.94
C PHE A 24 1.60 2.21 0.60
N GLY A 25 0.89 3.05 -0.15
CA GLY A 25 -0.44 2.73 -0.64
C GLY A 25 -1.39 3.92 -0.60
N ASP A 26 -2.68 3.64 -0.50
CA ASP A 26 -3.73 4.64 -0.45
C ASP A 26 -4.54 4.61 0.86
N SER A 27 -5.85 4.90 0.78
CA SER A 27 -6.78 4.92 1.91
C SER A 27 -6.86 3.58 2.64
N LEU A 28 -6.58 2.47 1.98
CA LEU A 28 -6.59 1.13 2.61
C LEU A 28 -5.38 0.90 3.52
N THR A 29 -4.37 1.77 3.45
CA THR A 29 -3.16 1.71 4.28
C THR A 29 -2.93 2.97 5.09
N ASP A 30 -3.53 4.11 4.74
CA ASP A 30 -3.32 5.40 5.41
C ASP A 30 -3.82 5.44 6.87
N THR A 31 -2.89 5.64 7.80
CA THR A 31 -3.14 5.72 9.25
C THR A 31 -3.25 7.15 9.80
N GLY A 32 -3.33 8.18 8.95
CA GLY A 32 -3.62 9.55 9.38
C GLY A 32 -3.03 10.67 8.51
N ASN A 33 -2.28 10.38 7.45
CA ASN A 33 -1.74 11.40 6.56
C ASN A 33 -2.87 12.21 5.90
N SER A 34 -3.94 11.56 5.44
CA SER A 34 -5.08 12.28 4.85
C SER A 34 -5.79 13.25 5.79
N ALA A 35 -5.72 13.04 7.11
CA ALA A 35 -6.26 13.99 8.08
C ALA A 35 -5.37 15.25 8.25
N ILE A 36 -4.09 15.16 7.87
CA ILE A 36 -3.11 16.25 7.99
C ILE A 36 -2.95 17.00 6.66
N LEU A 37 -3.00 16.28 5.54
CA LEU A 37 -2.81 16.84 4.21
C LEU A 37 -3.95 17.81 3.87
N PRO A 38 -3.69 19.10 3.58
CA PRO A 38 -4.74 20.11 3.43
C PRO A 38 -5.83 19.81 2.39
N VAL A 39 -5.48 19.16 1.28
CA VAL A 39 -6.43 18.85 0.20
C VAL A 39 -7.44 17.77 0.59
N THR A 40 -7.10 16.94 1.58
CA THR A 40 -7.94 15.85 2.10
C THR A 40 -8.45 16.15 3.52
N ALA A 41 -7.88 17.15 4.19
CA ALA A 41 -8.29 17.59 5.51
C ALA A 41 -9.74 18.08 5.48
N GLY A 42 -10.59 17.46 6.31
CA GLY A 42 -12.04 17.70 6.31
C GLY A 42 -12.85 16.72 5.47
N GLY A 43 -12.20 15.76 4.80
CA GLY A 43 -12.87 14.66 4.09
C GLY A 43 -13.67 13.71 5.00
N PRO A 44 -14.33 12.70 4.42
CA PRO A 44 -15.20 11.79 5.18
C PRO A 44 -14.50 11.12 6.38
N PHE A 45 -13.24 10.69 6.22
CA PHE A 45 -12.45 10.01 7.26
C PHE A 45 -12.06 10.87 8.48
N THR A 46 -12.39 12.17 8.47
CA THR A 46 -12.28 13.04 9.66
C THR A 46 -13.61 13.21 10.40
N ASN A 47 -14.66 12.50 9.99
CA ASN A 47 -16.01 12.57 10.56
C ASN A 47 -16.53 11.17 10.95
N PRO A 48 -17.54 11.06 11.83
CA PRO A 48 -18.27 9.80 12.00
C PRO A 48 -18.83 9.26 10.67
N PRO A 49 -18.88 7.94 10.43
CA PRO A 49 -18.64 6.84 11.39
C PRO A 49 -17.17 6.38 11.50
N TYR A 50 -16.22 7.08 10.89
CA TYR A 50 -14.82 6.65 10.87
C TYR A 50 -14.21 6.64 12.28
N GLY A 51 -13.46 5.57 12.59
CA GLY A 51 -12.85 5.31 13.89
C GLY A 51 -13.80 4.96 15.05
N GLN A 52 -15.12 4.88 14.85
CA GLN A 52 -16.10 4.61 15.91
C GLN A 52 -15.90 3.29 16.67
N THR A 53 -15.57 2.18 15.98
CA THR A 53 -15.60 0.85 16.61
C THR A 53 -14.33 0.51 17.40
N HIS A 54 -13.20 1.15 17.08
CA HIS A 54 -11.93 0.88 17.77
C HIS A 54 -11.36 2.10 18.49
N PHE A 55 -11.39 3.28 17.87
CA PHE A 55 -10.71 4.48 18.37
C PHE A 55 -11.66 5.43 19.13
N GLY A 56 -12.98 5.22 18.99
CA GLY A 56 -14.04 6.06 19.58
C GLY A 56 -14.13 7.46 18.98
N ARG A 57 -13.35 7.77 17.94
CA ARG A 57 -13.33 9.07 17.24
C ARG A 57 -12.72 8.93 15.84
N PRO A 58 -13.02 9.85 14.92
CA PRO A 58 -12.31 9.92 13.65
C PRO A 58 -10.81 10.11 13.86
N ASN A 59 -10.01 9.38 13.10
CA ASN A 59 -8.55 9.37 13.21
C ASN A 59 -7.84 9.41 11.85
N GLY A 60 -8.56 9.77 10.78
CA GLY A 60 -8.01 9.88 9.43
C GLY A 60 -7.95 8.57 8.64
N ARG A 61 -8.35 7.43 9.21
CA ARG A 61 -8.43 6.15 8.48
C ARG A 61 -9.74 6.06 7.71
N ALA A 62 -9.70 5.47 6.52
CA ALA A 62 -10.89 5.10 5.76
C ALA A 62 -11.56 3.81 6.28
N SER A 63 -11.71 3.71 7.61
CA SER A 63 -12.37 2.61 8.30
C SER A 63 -13.07 3.14 9.57
N ASP A 64 -14.11 2.44 10.02
CA ASP A 64 -14.69 2.63 11.35
C ASP A 64 -13.74 2.17 12.48
N GLY A 65 -12.62 1.51 12.13
CA GLY A 65 -11.63 1.05 13.09
C GLY A 65 -10.25 0.89 12.45
N ARG A 66 -9.64 -0.27 12.70
CA ARG A 66 -8.26 -0.60 12.29
C ARG A 66 -8.19 -1.00 10.82
N LEU A 67 -7.04 -0.72 10.20
CA LEU A 67 -6.68 -1.16 8.86
C LEU A 67 -5.85 -2.45 8.90
N VAL A 68 -5.69 -3.12 7.76
CA VAL A 68 -4.88 -4.35 7.63
C VAL A 68 -3.47 -4.16 8.19
N ILE A 69 -2.86 -3.00 7.95
CA ILE A 69 -1.52 -2.69 8.45
C ILE A 69 -1.44 -2.67 9.99
N ASP A 70 -2.50 -2.25 10.68
CA ASP A 70 -2.52 -2.23 12.15
C ASP A 70 -2.42 -3.68 12.68
N PHE A 71 -3.14 -4.62 12.07
CA PHE A 71 -3.09 -6.05 12.45
C PHE A 71 -1.74 -6.70 12.10
N ILE A 72 -1.14 -6.35 10.96
CA ILE A 72 0.20 -6.83 10.60
C ILE A 72 1.21 -6.38 11.66
N VAL A 73 1.24 -5.09 11.98
CA VAL A 73 2.20 -4.52 12.93
C VAL A 73 2.00 -5.09 14.34
N GLU A 74 0.75 -5.25 14.78
CA GLU A 74 0.41 -5.91 16.05
C GLU A 74 0.91 -7.36 16.10
N SER A 75 0.73 -8.12 15.02
CA SER A 75 1.20 -9.51 14.94
C SER A 75 2.73 -9.65 14.98
N LEU A 76 3.46 -8.59 14.61
CA LEU A 76 4.91 -8.51 14.68
C LEU A 76 5.42 -8.01 16.03
N GLY A 77 4.53 -7.60 16.95
CA GLY A 77 4.90 -7.01 18.24
C GLY A 77 5.61 -5.67 18.11
N LEU A 78 5.33 -4.92 17.03
CA LEU A 78 5.94 -3.64 16.75
C LEU A 78 5.00 -2.47 17.08
N PRO A 79 5.54 -1.28 17.41
CA PRO A 79 4.74 -0.07 17.45
C PRO A 79 4.21 0.30 16.05
N PRO A 80 3.02 0.93 15.94
CA PRO A 80 2.50 1.43 14.67
C PRO A 80 3.50 2.37 13.98
N PRO A 81 3.68 2.24 12.65
CA PRO A 81 4.51 3.18 11.90
C PRO A 81 3.87 4.57 11.92
N THR A 82 4.71 5.60 12.07
CA THR A 82 4.26 6.99 12.15
C THR A 82 3.73 7.45 10.79
N PRO A 83 2.51 8.02 10.69
CA PRO A 83 2.08 8.69 9.47
C PRO A 83 3.13 9.75 9.09
N TYR A 84 3.66 9.68 7.88
CA TYR A 84 4.77 10.53 7.43
C TYR A 84 4.58 12.02 7.74
N LEU A 85 3.38 12.56 7.50
CA LEU A 85 3.07 13.97 7.71
C LEU A 85 2.95 14.37 9.20
N ALA A 86 2.88 13.40 10.11
CA ALA A 86 2.86 13.63 11.55
C ALA A 86 4.27 13.67 12.16
N GLY A 87 5.27 13.05 11.52
CA GLY A 87 6.65 12.99 12.01
C GLY A 87 7.53 14.11 11.46
N LYS A 88 8.58 14.49 12.21
CA LYS A 88 9.50 15.58 11.84
C LYS A 88 10.98 15.22 11.98
N THR A 89 11.29 14.28 12.86
CA THR A 89 12.65 13.94 13.29
C THR A 89 12.91 12.45 13.14
N ALA A 90 14.19 12.04 13.18
CA ALA A 90 14.58 10.63 13.15
C ALA A 90 13.91 9.81 14.27
N VAL A 91 13.71 10.42 15.45
CA VAL A 91 13.06 9.80 16.60
C VAL A 91 11.61 9.40 16.29
N ASP A 92 10.89 10.24 15.55
CA ASP A 92 9.50 9.98 15.18
C ASP A 92 9.36 8.75 14.27
N PHE A 93 10.43 8.39 13.54
CA PHE A 93 10.43 7.30 12.57
C PHE A 93 11.24 6.08 13.01
N LEU A 94 11.61 5.98 14.29
CA LEU A 94 12.42 4.86 14.82
C LEU A 94 11.81 3.49 14.55
N HIS A 95 10.49 3.39 14.50
CA HIS A 95 9.72 2.16 14.23
C HIS A 95 9.17 2.07 12.80
N GLY A 96 9.64 2.97 11.92
CA GLY A 96 9.19 3.08 10.54
C GLY A 96 8.14 4.16 10.33
N ALA A 97 7.66 4.25 9.09
CA ALA A 97 6.78 5.31 8.65
C ALA A 97 5.73 4.80 7.67
N ASN A 98 4.55 5.39 7.73
CA ASN A 98 3.47 5.15 6.80
C ASN A 98 3.38 6.32 5.81
N PHE A 99 3.70 6.05 4.55
CA PHE A 99 3.67 7.02 3.46
C PHE A 99 2.33 7.03 2.71
N ALA A 100 1.43 6.08 3.00
CA ALA A 100 0.15 5.98 2.31
C ALA A 100 -0.72 7.22 2.55
N VAL A 101 -1.47 7.63 1.53
CA VAL A 101 -2.40 8.76 1.60
C VAL A 101 -3.71 8.36 0.95
N GLY A 102 -4.83 8.59 1.63
CA GLY A 102 -6.17 8.40 1.07
C GLY A 102 -6.36 9.09 -0.28
N GLY A 103 -6.79 8.31 -1.28
CA GLY A 103 -6.99 8.77 -2.66
C GLY A 103 -5.72 8.87 -3.50
N ALA A 104 -4.56 8.47 -2.97
CA ALA A 104 -3.31 8.45 -3.73
C ALA A 104 -3.38 7.51 -4.94
N THR A 105 -2.70 7.89 -6.01
CA THR A 105 -2.60 7.12 -7.24
C THR A 105 -1.27 6.39 -7.33
N ALA A 106 -1.19 5.30 -8.09
CA ALA A 106 0.09 4.71 -8.44
C ALA A 106 0.88 5.62 -9.37
N LEU A 107 0.18 6.25 -10.33
CA LEU A 107 0.76 7.12 -11.34
C LEU A 107 0.73 8.58 -10.92
N ASP A 108 1.65 9.36 -11.47
CA ASP A 108 1.70 10.79 -11.20
C ASP A 108 0.46 11.51 -11.74
N PRO A 109 -0.11 12.51 -11.01
CA PRO A 109 -1.23 13.31 -11.48
C PRO A 109 -0.99 13.94 -12.85
N ALA A 110 0.25 14.35 -13.15
CA ALA A 110 0.61 14.90 -14.46
C ALA A 110 0.49 13.86 -15.59
N PHE A 111 0.87 12.61 -15.33
CA PHE A 111 0.69 11.52 -16.29
C PHE A 111 -0.80 11.26 -16.52
N LEU A 112 -1.59 11.18 -15.46
CA LEU A 112 -3.04 10.99 -15.55
C LEU A 112 -3.70 12.15 -16.33
N GLN A 113 -3.32 13.40 -16.04
CA GLN A 113 -3.81 14.58 -16.75
C GLN A 113 -3.47 14.54 -18.24
N SER A 114 -2.28 14.07 -18.62
CA SER A 114 -1.90 13.88 -20.03
C SER A 114 -2.78 12.87 -20.78
N ARG A 115 -3.48 12.01 -20.03
CA ARG A 115 -4.45 11.02 -20.55
C ARG A 115 -5.90 11.49 -20.39
N GLY A 116 -6.13 12.75 -20.01
CA GLY A 116 -7.46 13.32 -19.79
C GLY A 116 -8.13 12.81 -18.51
N ILE A 117 -7.34 12.39 -17.51
CA ILE A 117 -7.84 11.87 -16.24
C ILE A 117 -7.46 12.87 -15.14
N THR A 118 -8.46 13.36 -14.41
CA THR A 118 -8.25 14.28 -13.29
C THR A 118 -8.15 13.49 -11.99
N SER A 119 -7.00 13.57 -11.32
CA SER A 119 -6.84 13.13 -9.92
C SER A 119 -7.11 14.30 -8.98
N PHE A 120 -7.80 14.04 -7.87
CA PHE A 120 -8.10 15.05 -6.84
C PHE A 120 -7.06 15.11 -5.72
N VAL A 121 -6.22 14.08 -5.60
CA VAL A 121 -5.18 14.00 -4.57
C VAL A 121 -3.81 14.13 -5.27
N PRO A 122 -2.99 15.13 -4.90
CA PRO A 122 -1.69 15.39 -5.54
C PRO A 122 -0.59 14.50 -4.94
N VAL A 123 -0.88 13.24 -4.66
CA VAL A 123 0.05 12.27 -4.07
C VAL A 123 0.03 10.99 -4.91
N SER A 124 1.20 10.60 -5.40
CA SER A 124 1.42 9.32 -6.07
C SER A 124 2.47 8.45 -5.35
N LEU A 125 2.72 7.24 -5.84
CA LEU A 125 3.87 6.43 -5.40
C LEU A 125 5.22 7.17 -5.55
N SER A 126 5.35 8.08 -6.53
CA SER A 126 6.57 8.89 -6.69
C SER A 126 6.80 9.82 -5.49
N ASN A 127 5.73 10.46 -5.00
CA ASN A 127 5.79 11.26 -3.78
C ASN A 127 6.12 10.40 -2.56
N GLN A 128 5.45 9.27 -2.40
CA GLN A 128 5.68 8.36 -1.28
C GLN A 128 7.11 7.79 -1.28
N THR A 129 7.66 7.50 -2.46
CA THR A 129 9.06 7.05 -2.61
C THR A 129 10.04 8.16 -2.23
N SER A 130 9.74 9.41 -2.59
CA SER A 130 10.54 10.57 -2.19
C SER A 130 10.54 10.75 -0.67
N TRP A 131 9.39 10.58 -0.02
CA TRP A 131 9.25 10.62 1.44
C TRP A 131 10.01 9.48 2.12
N PHE A 132 9.93 8.27 1.57
CA PHE A 132 10.69 7.13 2.05
C PHE A 132 12.20 7.38 2.01
N ASN A 133 12.71 7.87 0.88
CA ASN A 133 14.13 8.22 0.77
C ASN A 133 14.54 9.30 1.77
N GLY A 134 13.67 10.31 1.98
CA GLY A 134 13.89 11.35 2.99
C GLY A 134 13.94 10.78 4.42
N VAL A 135 13.03 9.87 4.78
CA VAL A 135 13.02 9.21 6.09
C VAL A 135 14.26 8.33 6.28
N LEU A 136 14.68 7.58 5.26
CA LEU A 136 15.91 6.79 5.35
C LEU A 136 17.15 7.66 5.55
N GLN A 137 17.25 8.78 4.85
CA GLN A 137 18.33 9.76 5.05
C GLN A 137 18.28 10.40 6.44
N LEU A 138 17.08 10.62 6.98
CA LEU A 138 16.91 11.18 8.32
C LEU A 138 17.32 10.18 9.41
N LEU A 139 17.02 8.89 9.21
CA LEU A 139 17.41 7.80 10.13
C LEU A 139 18.90 7.48 10.05
N ASP A 140 19.51 7.58 8.87
CA ASP A 140 20.95 7.48 8.67
C ASP A 140 21.40 8.31 7.46
N SER A 141 22.07 9.42 7.75
CA SER A 141 22.42 10.47 6.79
C SER A 141 23.77 10.28 6.11
N THR A 142 24.56 9.27 6.53
CA THR A 142 26.01 9.26 6.25
C THR A 142 26.55 8.00 5.56
N ASP A 143 25.82 6.89 5.52
CA ASP A 143 26.33 5.68 4.86
C ASP A 143 25.21 4.81 4.25
N ILE A 144 25.43 4.39 2.99
CA ILE A 144 24.61 3.36 2.32
C ILE A 144 24.59 2.06 3.14
N THR A 145 25.65 1.77 3.89
CA THR A 145 25.74 0.63 4.81
C THR A 145 24.72 0.75 5.94
N GLY A 146 24.54 1.95 6.49
CA GLY A 146 23.57 2.24 7.55
C GLY A 146 22.13 2.04 7.08
N GLN A 147 21.79 2.62 5.93
CA GLN A 147 20.49 2.45 5.29
C GLN A 147 20.21 0.98 4.95
N ARG A 148 21.20 0.25 4.44
CA ARG A 148 21.10 -1.20 4.19
C ARG A 148 20.85 -1.99 5.47
N LYS A 149 21.48 -1.63 6.58
CA LYS A 149 21.25 -2.29 7.88
C LYS A 149 19.83 -2.04 8.38
N ILE A 150 19.34 -0.81 8.28
CA ILE A 150 17.94 -0.46 8.61
C ILE A 150 16.99 -1.30 7.76
N MET A 151 17.16 -1.31 6.44
CA MET A 151 16.24 -1.99 5.53
C MET A 151 16.33 -3.52 5.61
N ALA A 152 17.49 -4.08 5.95
CA ALA A 152 17.65 -5.51 6.12
C ALA A 152 16.86 -6.07 7.32
N SER A 153 16.55 -5.25 8.33
CA SER A 153 15.69 -5.61 9.48
C SER A 153 14.31 -4.95 9.44
N SER A 154 13.92 -4.36 8.30
CA SER A 154 12.60 -3.73 8.13
C SER A 154 11.69 -4.60 7.27
N LEU A 155 10.39 -4.55 7.58
CA LEU A 155 9.34 -5.00 6.66
C LEU A 155 8.90 -3.81 5.81
N LEU A 156 8.85 -3.99 4.49
CA LEU A 156 8.16 -3.05 3.61
C LEU A 156 6.79 -3.59 3.22
N TYR A 157 5.74 -2.85 3.53
CA TYR A 157 4.36 -3.19 3.17
C TYR A 157 3.86 -2.23 2.09
N LEU A 158 3.74 -2.72 0.86
CA LEU A 158 3.09 -2.00 -0.22
C LEU A 158 1.63 -2.43 -0.25
N GLY A 159 0.77 -1.61 0.35
CA GLY A 159 -0.67 -1.81 0.34
C GLY A 159 -1.27 -1.68 -1.05
N GLU A 160 -2.59 -1.84 -1.15
CA GLU A 160 -3.25 -1.69 -2.45
C GLU A 160 -3.00 -0.28 -2.98
N ILE A 161 -2.71 -0.22 -4.28
CA ILE A 161 -2.49 1.01 -5.01
C ILE A 161 -2.82 0.77 -6.49
N GLY A 162 -3.48 1.75 -7.11
CA GLY A 162 -3.95 1.67 -8.48
C GLY A 162 -5.47 1.67 -8.61
N PHE A 163 -6.22 1.39 -7.53
CA PHE A 163 -7.68 1.52 -7.52
C PHE A 163 -8.09 2.93 -7.95
N ASN A 164 -7.48 3.96 -7.35
CA ASN A 164 -7.78 5.37 -7.64
C ASN A 164 -7.48 5.74 -9.11
N ASP A 165 -6.39 5.21 -9.68
CA ASP A 165 -6.06 5.42 -11.10
C ASP A 165 -7.16 4.90 -12.02
N TYR A 166 -7.76 3.75 -11.68
CA TYR A 166 -8.85 3.17 -12.45
C TYR A 166 -10.21 3.81 -12.16
N SER A 167 -10.50 4.14 -10.90
CA SER A 167 -11.77 4.74 -10.50
C SER A 167 -11.93 6.14 -11.09
N PHE A 168 -10.85 6.93 -11.15
CA PHE A 168 -10.88 8.24 -11.80
C PHE A 168 -11.16 8.14 -13.31
N VAL A 169 -10.63 7.11 -13.99
CA VAL A 169 -11.01 6.83 -15.39
C VAL A 169 -12.49 6.47 -15.50
N ALA A 170 -12.97 5.61 -14.59
CA ALA A 170 -14.32 5.06 -14.63
C ALA A 170 -15.41 6.10 -14.34
N VAL A 171 -15.15 7.02 -13.42
CA VAL A 171 -16.13 7.99 -12.91
C VAL A 171 -15.99 9.37 -13.58
N PHE A 172 -14.76 9.81 -13.85
CA PHE A 172 -14.48 11.19 -14.29
C PHE A 172 -13.81 11.31 -15.66
N GLY A 173 -13.39 10.19 -16.25
CA GLY A 173 -12.85 10.15 -17.61
C GLY A 173 -13.93 9.96 -18.68
N ASN A 174 -13.55 10.11 -19.96
CA ASN A 174 -14.43 9.79 -21.10
C ASN A 174 -14.67 8.26 -21.29
N GLY A 175 -14.28 7.46 -20.28
CA GLY A 175 -15.14 6.40 -19.76
C GLY A 175 -15.16 5.06 -20.49
N THR A 176 -14.01 4.50 -20.89
CA THR A 176 -13.97 3.09 -21.31
C THR A 176 -13.08 2.25 -20.40
N VAL A 177 -13.53 1.03 -20.10
CA VAL A 177 -12.70 0.00 -19.46
C VAL A 177 -11.39 -0.20 -20.24
N GLY A 178 -11.39 0.02 -21.56
CA GLY A 178 -10.19 -0.02 -22.40
C GLY A 178 -9.11 1.00 -21.98
N LEU A 179 -9.50 2.24 -21.66
CA LEU A 179 -8.54 3.23 -21.14
C LEU A 179 -7.98 2.78 -19.79
N ALA A 180 -8.81 2.31 -18.87
CA ALA A 180 -8.36 1.81 -17.57
C ALA A 180 -7.42 0.59 -17.73
N GLN A 181 -7.74 -0.34 -18.63
CA GLN A 181 -6.88 -1.48 -18.97
C GLN A 181 -5.51 -1.04 -19.50
N SER A 182 -5.45 0.06 -20.27
CA SER A 182 -4.18 0.59 -20.79
C SER A 182 -3.24 1.11 -19.70
N LEU A 183 -3.77 1.44 -18.51
CA LEU A 183 -2.96 1.90 -17.37
C LEU A 183 -2.28 0.76 -16.61
N VAL A 184 -2.77 -0.48 -16.73
CA VAL A 184 -2.22 -1.66 -16.03
C VAL A 184 -0.69 -1.77 -16.13
N PRO A 185 -0.06 -1.75 -17.32
CA PRO A 185 1.41 -1.85 -17.41
C PRO A 185 2.12 -0.68 -16.73
N HIS A 186 1.55 0.52 -16.74
CA HIS A 186 2.15 1.70 -16.11
C HIS A 186 2.07 1.60 -14.58
N ILE A 187 0.92 1.20 -14.04
CA ILE A 187 0.70 1.03 -12.60
C ILE A 187 1.62 -0.07 -12.05
N VAL A 188 1.65 -1.23 -12.70
CA VAL A 188 2.56 -2.33 -12.31
C VAL A 188 4.03 -1.91 -12.46
N GLY A 189 4.35 -1.07 -13.44
CA GLY A 189 5.67 -0.47 -13.60
C GLY A 189 6.05 0.44 -12.42
N ALA A 190 5.14 1.29 -11.96
CA ALA A 190 5.35 2.15 -10.79
C ALA A 190 5.58 1.33 -9.51
N ILE A 191 4.75 0.30 -9.28
CA ILE A 191 4.94 -0.64 -8.16
C ILE A 191 6.31 -1.32 -8.26
N ARG A 192 6.71 -1.79 -9.45
CA ARG A 192 8.04 -2.39 -9.67
C ARG A 192 9.15 -1.42 -9.29
N SER A 193 9.05 -0.14 -9.67
CA SER A 193 10.06 0.86 -9.33
C SER A 193 10.22 1.01 -7.81
N VAL A 194 9.12 1.15 -7.06
CA VAL A 194 9.18 1.23 -5.58
C VAL A 194 9.90 0.02 -4.98
N LEU A 195 9.55 -1.19 -5.43
CA LEU A 195 10.18 -2.42 -4.92
C LEU A 195 11.65 -2.50 -5.32
N THR A 196 12.00 -2.08 -6.53
CA THR A 196 13.39 -2.10 -7.02
C THR A 196 14.26 -1.11 -6.24
N ASP A 197 13.74 0.10 -5.99
CA ASP A 197 14.41 1.12 -5.19
C ASP A 197 14.62 0.62 -3.75
N ALA A 198 13.59 0.04 -3.14
CA ALA A 198 13.67 -0.56 -1.82
C ALA A 198 14.72 -1.68 -1.74
N ILE A 199 14.76 -2.59 -2.72
CA ILE A 199 15.81 -3.62 -2.81
C ILE A 199 17.19 -2.99 -2.94
N GLY A 200 17.32 -1.93 -3.76
CA GLY A 200 18.58 -1.20 -3.97
C GLY A 200 19.17 -0.62 -2.68
N VAL A 201 18.30 -0.17 -1.76
CA VAL A 201 18.69 0.32 -0.43
C VAL A 201 18.70 -0.78 0.65
N GLY A 202 18.53 -2.05 0.28
CA GLY A 202 18.76 -3.20 1.15
C GLY A 202 17.52 -3.87 1.74
N ALA A 203 16.32 -3.57 1.24
CA ALA A 203 15.09 -4.27 1.68
C ALA A 203 15.18 -5.77 1.36
N ARG A 204 14.85 -6.60 2.35
CA ARG A 204 14.87 -8.06 2.23
C ARG A 204 13.51 -8.71 2.36
N THR A 205 12.56 -8.06 3.01
CA THR A 205 11.21 -8.59 3.19
C THR A 205 10.19 -7.54 2.78
N MET A 206 9.41 -7.88 1.77
CA MET A 206 8.37 -7.04 1.21
C MET A 206 7.07 -7.83 1.15
N VAL A 207 5.96 -7.16 1.46
CA VAL A 207 4.62 -7.67 1.24
C VAL A 207 3.92 -6.72 0.28
N VAL A 208 3.33 -7.27 -0.78
CA VAL A 208 2.65 -6.50 -1.82
C VAL A 208 1.20 -6.95 -1.90
N ALA A 209 0.28 -6.06 -1.57
CA ALA A 209 -1.15 -6.31 -1.71
C ALA A 209 -1.55 -6.28 -3.18
N GLY A 210 -2.49 -7.16 -3.55
CA GLY A 210 -3.10 -7.14 -4.87
C GLY A 210 -4.26 -6.15 -4.93
N MET A 211 -4.69 -5.85 -6.14
CA MET A 211 -5.92 -5.11 -6.42
C MET A 211 -7.13 -5.84 -5.81
N ILE A 212 -7.98 -5.10 -5.11
CA ILE A 212 -9.23 -5.61 -4.54
C ILE A 212 -10.27 -5.94 -5.63
N PRO A 213 -11.35 -6.68 -5.33
CA PRO A 213 -12.50 -6.86 -6.22
C PRO A 213 -13.21 -5.53 -6.51
N MET A 214 -12.66 -4.73 -7.42
CA MET A 214 -13.10 -3.37 -7.72
C MET A 214 -14.59 -3.24 -8.02
N GLY A 215 -15.16 -4.17 -8.78
CA GLY A 215 -16.57 -4.11 -9.16
C GLY A 215 -17.53 -4.29 -8.00
N CYS A 216 -17.03 -4.73 -6.84
CA CYS A 216 -17.79 -4.89 -5.61
C CYS A 216 -17.70 -3.65 -4.71
N GLU A 217 -16.93 -2.64 -5.11
CA GLU A 217 -16.77 -1.44 -4.31
C GLU A 217 -18.11 -0.63 -4.36
N PRO A 218 -18.68 -0.26 -3.19
CA PRO A 218 -19.96 0.44 -3.11
C PRO A 218 -20.06 1.78 -3.84
N GLU A 219 -19.03 2.62 -3.83
CA GLU A 219 -18.96 3.86 -4.60
C GLU A 219 -19.09 3.59 -6.11
N LEU A 220 -18.36 2.62 -6.66
CA LEU A 220 -18.50 2.27 -8.09
C LEU A 220 -19.89 1.71 -8.42
N LEU A 221 -20.47 0.91 -7.53
CA LEU A 221 -21.84 0.40 -7.68
C LEU A 221 -22.88 1.52 -7.70
N ALA A 222 -22.70 2.53 -6.85
CA ALA A 222 -23.62 3.67 -6.74
C ALA A 222 -23.47 4.66 -7.90
N LEU A 223 -22.24 4.95 -8.33
CA LEU A 223 -21.96 5.95 -9.37
C LEU A 223 -22.11 5.40 -10.78
N LEU A 224 -21.96 4.09 -10.97
CA LEU A 224 -22.04 3.44 -12.27
C LEU A 224 -23.13 2.36 -12.28
N PRO A 225 -24.41 2.74 -12.09
CA PRO A 225 -25.50 1.80 -12.22
C PRO A 225 -25.58 1.28 -13.66
N GLY A 226 -25.66 -0.03 -13.81
CA GLY A 226 -25.83 -0.70 -15.10
C GLY A 226 -27.28 -1.04 -15.42
N GLY A 227 -27.48 -1.61 -16.60
CA GLY A 227 -28.75 -2.20 -17.04
C GLY A 227 -28.78 -3.73 -16.91
N ALA A 228 -29.79 -4.35 -17.53
CA ALA A 228 -29.93 -5.80 -17.59
C ALA A 228 -28.79 -6.48 -18.37
N GLY A 229 -28.62 -7.80 -18.18
CA GLY A 229 -27.64 -8.61 -18.89
C GLY A 229 -26.51 -9.10 -17.99
N ASP A 230 -25.27 -9.02 -18.48
CA ASP A 230 -24.04 -9.47 -17.82
C ASP A 230 -23.24 -8.34 -17.15
N TYR A 231 -23.84 -7.15 -17.02
CA TYR A 231 -23.22 -6.00 -16.36
C TYR A 231 -22.81 -6.33 -14.92
N TYR A 232 -23.72 -6.98 -14.21
CA TYR A 232 -23.50 -7.51 -12.86
C TYR A 232 -23.24 -9.01 -12.94
N ASP A 233 -22.20 -9.46 -12.25
CA ASP A 233 -22.02 -10.89 -11.99
C ASP A 233 -23.17 -11.40 -11.11
N ARG A 234 -23.85 -12.47 -11.56
CA ARG A 234 -25.07 -12.96 -10.89
C ARG A 234 -24.84 -13.49 -9.49
N ALA A 235 -23.63 -14.00 -9.20
CA ALA A 235 -23.33 -14.60 -7.90
C ALA A 235 -22.94 -13.54 -6.86
N SER A 236 -22.15 -12.54 -7.27
CA SER A 236 -21.60 -11.53 -6.37
C SER A 236 -22.36 -10.21 -6.37
N GLY A 237 -23.17 -9.93 -7.40
CA GLY A 237 -23.82 -8.62 -7.59
C GLY A 237 -22.85 -7.51 -7.99
N CYS A 238 -21.58 -7.83 -8.24
CA CYS A 238 -20.53 -6.87 -8.54
C CYS A 238 -20.47 -6.53 -10.04
N ILE A 239 -19.98 -5.34 -10.38
CA ILE A 239 -19.77 -4.92 -11.77
C ILE A 239 -18.68 -5.81 -12.41
N ALA A 240 -19.07 -6.69 -13.33
CA ALA A 240 -18.22 -7.77 -13.81
C ALA A 240 -16.95 -7.26 -14.50
N ARG A 241 -17.08 -6.22 -15.35
CA ARG A 241 -15.95 -5.63 -16.09
C ARG A 241 -14.85 -5.02 -15.21
N PHE A 242 -15.20 -4.47 -14.04
CA PHE A 242 -14.20 -3.93 -13.12
C PHE A 242 -13.50 -5.03 -12.32
N ASN A 243 -14.21 -6.11 -11.96
CA ASN A 243 -13.56 -7.30 -11.40
C ASN A 243 -12.62 -7.97 -12.41
N GLN A 244 -12.98 -8.00 -13.70
CA GLN A 244 -12.08 -8.48 -14.75
C GLN A 244 -10.82 -7.61 -14.89
N LEU A 245 -10.95 -6.28 -14.76
CA LEU A 245 -9.81 -5.36 -14.72
C LEU A 245 -8.91 -5.62 -13.51
N ALA A 246 -9.49 -5.79 -12.32
CA ALA A 246 -8.74 -6.14 -11.11
C ALA A 246 -7.97 -7.46 -11.26
N GLN A 247 -8.61 -8.47 -11.87
CA GLN A 247 -7.95 -9.74 -12.19
C GLN A 247 -6.83 -9.58 -13.22
N LEU A 248 -7.02 -8.74 -14.24
CA LEU A 248 -5.97 -8.43 -15.22
C LEU A 248 -4.76 -7.77 -14.54
N HIS A 249 -5.01 -6.78 -13.68
CA HIS A 249 -3.98 -6.14 -12.86
C HIS A 249 -3.25 -7.20 -12.02
N ASN A 250 -3.97 -8.01 -11.26
CA ASN A 250 -3.37 -9.01 -10.37
C ASN A 250 -2.56 -10.08 -11.12
N ARG A 251 -2.95 -10.46 -12.34
CA ARG A 251 -2.11 -11.33 -13.20
C ARG A 251 -0.84 -10.63 -13.66
N ALA A 252 -0.89 -9.35 -14.01
CA ALA A 252 0.28 -8.57 -14.39
C ALA A 252 1.22 -8.36 -13.20
N LEU A 253 0.68 -7.98 -12.03
CA LEU A 253 1.41 -7.81 -10.78
C LEU A 253 2.11 -9.11 -10.37
N LYS A 254 1.41 -10.24 -10.33
CA LYS A 254 2.01 -11.54 -9.99
C LYS A 254 3.15 -11.92 -10.94
N ARG A 255 2.99 -11.70 -12.26
CA ARG A 255 4.07 -11.96 -13.23
C ARG A 255 5.29 -11.09 -12.96
N MET A 256 5.09 -9.80 -12.68
CA MET A 256 6.16 -8.88 -12.32
C MET A 256 6.87 -9.31 -11.04
N LEU A 257 6.13 -9.65 -9.98
CA LEU A 257 6.70 -10.12 -8.71
C LEU A 257 7.48 -11.43 -8.88
N CYS A 258 6.99 -12.36 -9.70
CA CYS A 258 7.74 -13.58 -10.02
C CYS A 258 9.04 -13.32 -10.80
N GLN A 259 9.09 -12.28 -11.63
CA GLN A 259 10.34 -11.85 -12.26
C GLN A 259 11.27 -11.21 -11.23
N LEU A 260 10.75 -10.31 -10.40
CA LEU A 260 11.54 -9.60 -9.38
C LEU A 260 12.18 -10.57 -8.36
N ARG A 261 11.44 -11.60 -7.92
CA ARG A 261 11.98 -12.67 -7.05
C ARG A 261 13.11 -13.46 -7.72
N ARG A 262 13.04 -13.69 -9.04
CA ARG A 262 14.11 -14.37 -9.78
C ARG A 262 15.35 -13.49 -9.92
N ASP A 263 15.14 -12.19 -10.14
CA ASP A 263 16.23 -11.22 -10.30
C ASP A 263 16.91 -10.90 -8.96
N HIS A 264 16.20 -11.06 -7.84
CA HIS A 264 16.67 -10.73 -6.50
C HIS A 264 16.43 -11.88 -5.50
N PRO A 265 17.18 -13.00 -5.58
CA PRO A 265 16.96 -14.18 -4.74
C PRO A 265 17.20 -13.94 -3.23
N GLY A 266 17.86 -12.83 -2.87
CA GLY A 266 18.07 -12.40 -1.49
C GLY A 266 16.90 -11.62 -0.87
N ALA A 267 15.84 -11.35 -1.64
CA ALA A 267 14.64 -10.67 -1.17
C ALA A 267 13.43 -11.63 -1.18
N ALA A 268 12.74 -11.71 -0.04
CA ALA A 268 11.41 -12.27 0.08
C ALA A 268 10.38 -11.20 -0.28
N ILE A 269 9.57 -11.48 -1.29
CA ILE A 269 8.49 -10.63 -1.82
C ILE A 269 7.25 -11.48 -1.91
#